data_AF-A0A7J6RMP6-F1
#
_entry.id   AF-A0A7J6RMP6-F1
#
_cell.length_a   1.000
_cell.length_b   1.000
_cell.length_c   1.000
_cell.angle_alpha   90.00
_cell.angle_beta   90.00
_cell.angle_gamma   90.00
#
_symmetry.space_group_name_H-M   'P 1'
#
loop_
_entity.id
_entity.type
_entity.pdbx_description
1 polymer ?
#
loop_
_entity_poly.entity_id
_entity_poly.type
_entity_poly.pdbx_seq_one_letter_code
_entity_poly.pdbx_strand_id
1 'polypeptide(L)'
;SRSRLFVASLLSAAPIAVSWAVGVGAPWVNNLAGFLAMLTIIELFLLMSTAPCNVAVMDSVPASLRGQAVAVLWAITHAFGDFPSPLLMGWWNDTIGHRWSLWICVCWLIFGAILWSVATVLSRNDVVGDDDDGSDERDVESKEVE
;
A
#
# COMPACT_ATOMS: atom_id res chain seq x y z
N SER A 1 -19.00 5.80 2.68
CA SER A 1 -17.80 5.07 3.14
C SER A 1 -16.97 4.55 1.95
N ARG A 2 -17.60 3.87 0.97
CA ARG A 2 -16.93 3.18 -0.14
C ARG A 2 -16.09 4.06 -1.09
N SER A 3 -16.51 5.30 -1.36
CA SER A 3 -15.71 6.26 -2.16
C SER A 3 -14.37 6.65 -1.50
N ARG A 4 -14.27 6.56 -0.17
CA ARG A 4 -13.02 6.83 0.57
C ARG A 4 -12.04 5.67 0.50
N LEU A 5 -12.53 4.44 0.42
CA LEU A 5 -11.71 3.24 0.27
C LEU A 5 -11.04 3.22 -1.11
N PHE A 6 -11.78 3.53 -2.18
CA PHE A 6 -11.21 3.65 -3.52
C PHE A 6 -10.11 4.73 -3.60
N VAL A 7 -10.35 5.90 -3.02
CA VAL A 7 -9.35 6.99 -2.95
C VAL A 7 -8.14 6.58 -2.11
N ALA A 8 -8.34 5.87 -1.00
CA ALA A 8 -7.25 5.37 -0.16
C ALA A 8 -6.40 4.31 -0.87
N SER A 9 -7.02 3.40 -1.63
CA SER A 9 -6.33 2.39 -2.43
C SER A 9 -5.58 3.00 -3.62
N LEU A 10 -6.13 4.03 -4.27
CA LEU A 10 -5.43 4.72 -5.35
C LEU A 10 -4.24 5.53 -4.83
N LEU A 11 -4.42 6.21 -3.69
CA LEU A 11 -3.39 7.04 -3.07
C LEU A 11 -2.20 6.23 -2.53
N SER A 12 -2.39 4.94 -2.25
CA SER A 12 -1.34 4.01 -1.84
C SER A 12 -0.68 3.30 -3.03
N ALA A 13 -1.43 2.95 -4.07
CA ALA A 13 -0.87 2.29 -5.26
C ALA A 13 0.10 3.20 -6.05
N ALA A 14 -0.24 4.48 -6.22
CA ALA A 14 0.58 5.44 -6.96
C ALA A 14 2.02 5.60 -6.40
N PRO A 15 2.22 5.84 -5.09
CA PRO A 15 3.56 6.00 -4.57
C PRO A 15 4.37 4.72 -4.57
N ILE A 16 3.76 3.54 -4.38
CA ILE A 16 4.46 2.25 -4.45
C ILE A 16 4.99 2.01 -5.87
N ALA A 17 4.23 2.36 -6.91
CA ALA A 17 4.67 2.26 -8.30
C ALA A 17 5.86 3.20 -8.60
N VAL A 18 5.85 4.42 -8.05
CA VAL A 18 6.97 5.36 -8.17
C VAL A 18 8.20 4.84 -7.42
N SER A 19 8.03 4.33 -6.20
CA SER A 19 9.11 3.71 -5.42
C SER A 19 9.73 2.52 -6.16
N TRP A 20 8.93 1.70 -6.83
CA TRP A 20 9.44 0.60 -7.66
C TRP A 20 10.29 1.11 -8.82
N ALA A 21 9.81 2.11 -9.56
CA ALA A 21 10.54 2.68 -10.71
C ALA A 21 11.91 3.24 -10.29
N VAL A 22 11.97 3.91 -9.13
CA VAL A 22 13.24 4.43 -8.56
C VAL A 22 14.11 3.27 -8.02
N GLY A 23 13.50 2.25 -7.42
CA GLY A 23 14.19 1.08 -6.86
C GLY A 23 14.96 0.25 -7.88
N VAL A 24 14.46 0.12 -9.12
CA VAL A 24 15.17 -0.56 -10.22
C VAL A 24 16.49 0.15 -10.58
N GLY A 25 16.60 1.46 -10.34
CA GLY A 25 17.81 2.23 -10.59
C GLY A 25 18.88 2.09 -9.50
N ALA A 26 18.50 1.71 -8.28
CA ALA A 26 19.42 1.65 -7.13
C ALA A 26 20.61 0.68 -7.28
N PRO A 27 20.49 -0.52 -7.90
CA PRO A 27 21.61 -1.45 -8.07
C PRO A 27 22.73 -0.94 -9.00
N TRP A 28 22.44 0.08 -9.81
CA TRP A 28 23.38 0.62 -10.81
C TRP A 28 24.24 1.77 -10.26
N VAL A 29 23.88 2.30 -9.09
CA VAL A 29 24.59 3.42 -8.46
C VAL A 29 25.74 2.90 -7.61
N ASN A 30 26.98 3.20 -8.01
CA ASN A 30 28.19 2.82 -7.27
C ASN A 30 28.66 3.91 -6.27
N ASN A 31 27.87 4.98 -6.07
CA ASN A 31 28.18 6.08 -5.16
C ASN A 31 27.24 6.04 -3.94
N LEU A 32 27.82 6.04 -2.73
CA LEU A 32 27.07 6.06 -1.47
C LEU A 32 26.06 7.22 -1.39
N ALA A 33 26.45 8.43 -1.79
CA ALA A 33 25.56 9.59 -1.74
C ALA A 33 24.37 9.44 -2.70
N GLY A 34 24.60 8.89 -3.89
CA GLY A 34 23.54 8.61 -4.86
C GLY A 34 22.59 7.51 -4.39
N PHE A 35 23.14 6.47 -3.75
CA PHE A 35 22.34 5.39 -3.16
C PHE A 35 21.46 5.91 -2.01
N LEU A 36 22.02 6.68 -1.07
CA LEU A 36 21.27 7.26 0.03
C LEU A 36 20.18 8.23 -0.45
N ALA A 37 20.46 9.07 -1.45
CA ALA A 37 19.46 9.96 -2.03
C ALA A 37 18.28 9.18 -2.65
N MET A 38 18.56 8.11 -3.41
CA MET A 38 17.52 7.24 -3.94
C MET A 38 16.74 6.54 -2.84
N LEU A 39 17.42 6.03 -1.81
CA LEU A 39 16.81 5.37 -0.68
C LEU A 39 15.86 6.31 0.08
N THR A 40 16.27 7.56 0.32
CA THR A 40 15.39 8.58 0.91
C THR A 40 14.14 8.85 0.06
N ILE A 41 14.28 8.92 -1.27
CA ILE A 41 13.14 9.09 -2.16
C ILE A 41 12.19 7.89 -2.09
N ILE A 42 12.74 6.66 -2.14
CA ILE A 42 11.95 5.43 -2.07
C ILE A 42 11.20 5.35 -0.74
N GLU A 43 11.87 5.58 0.38
CA GLU A 43 11.29 5.55 1.73
C GLU A 43 10.23 6.64 1.93
N LEU A 44 10.45 7.85 1.42
CA LEU A 44 9.48 8.94 1.52
C LEU A 44 8.16 8.58 0.83
N PHE A 45 8.23 8.01 -0.36
CA PHE A 45 7.05 7.56 -1.09
C PHE A 45 6.38 6.36 -0.41
N LEU A 46 7.16 5.41 0.13
CA LEU A 46 6.62 4.31 0.92
C LEU A 46 5.90 4.81 2.19
N LEU A 47 6.49 5.76 2.91
CA LEU A 47 5.86 6.39 4.08
C LEU A 47 4.58 7.12 3.72
N MET A 48 4.49 7.74 2.53
CA MET A 48 3.26 8.38 2.08
C MET A 48 2.10 7.37 1.94
N SER A 49 2.38 6.12 1.60
CA SER A 49 1.37 5.05 1.52
C SER A 49 0.83 4.59 2.89
N THR A 50 1.50 4.93 4.00
CA THR A 50 1.04 4.56 5.35
C THR A 50 -0.21 5.33 5.77
N ALA A 51 -0.37 6.57 5.29
CA ALA A 51 -1.53 7.42 5.61
C ALA A 51 -2.87 6.79 5.18
N PRO A 52 -3.07 6.36 3.92
CA PRO A 52 -4.32 5.69 3.53
C PRO A 52 -4.52 4.35 4.23
N CYS A 53 -3.45 3.59 4.53
CA CYS A 53 -3.55 2.33 5.26
C CYS A 53 -4.11 2.55 6.68
N ASN A 54 -3.60 3.56 7.39
CA ASN A 54 -4.08 3.92 8.72
C ASN A 54 -5.56 4.37 8.70
N VAL A 55 -5.97 5.10 7.67
CA VAL A 55 -7.38 5.52 7.50
C VAL A 55 -8.28 4.30 7.28
N ALA A 56 -7.89 3.35 6.43
CA ALA A 56 -8.65 2.13 6.20
C ALA A 56 -8.84 1.31 7.49
N VAL A 57 -7.78 1.18 8.30
CA VAL A 57 -7.85 0.48 9.59
C VAL A 57 -8.76 1.22 10.58
N MET A 58 -8.69 2.55 10.64
CA MET A 58 -9.59 3.34 11.50
C MET A 58 -11.06 3.29 11.08
N ASP A 59 -11.34 3.10 9.79
CA ASP A 59 -12.70 2.93 9.27
C ASP A 59 -13.25 1.51 9.53
N SER A 60 -12.38 0.52 9.77
CA SER A 60 -12.78 -0.86 10.10
C SER A 60 -13.22 -1.06 11.56
N VAL A 61 -12.99 -0.08 12.43
CA VAL A 61 -13.27 -0.18 13.88
C VAL A 61 -14.09 1.01 14.41
N PRO A 62 -14.83 0.83 15.52
CA PRO A 62 -15.52 1.93 16.19
C PRO A 62 -14.56 3.04 16.63
N ALA A 63 -15.04 4.28 16.68
CA ALA A 63 -14.23 5.46 16.98
C ALA A 63 -13.45 5.38 18.32
N SER A 64 -13.99 4.68 19.31
CA SER A 64 -13.37 4.46 20.62
C SER A 64 -12.13 3.56 20.58
N LEU A 65 -11.97 2.71 19.56
CA LEU A 65 -10.89 1.72 19.45
C LEU A 65 -9.87 2.06 18.36
N ARG A 66 -10.07 3.14 17.60
CA ARG A 66 -9.17 3.54 16.49
C ARG A 66 -7.70 3.65 16.89
N GLY A 67 -7.42 4.27 18.04
CA GLY A 67 -6.06 4.39 18.55
C GLY A 67 -5.41 3.04 18.86
N GLN A 68 -6.18 2.09 19.41
CA GLN A 68 -5.68 0.74 19.70
C GLN A 68 -5.49 -0.08 18.41
N ALA A 69 -6.41 0.04 17.45
CA ALA A 69 -6.30 -0.65 16.17
C ALA A 69 -5.03 -0.24 15.39
N VAL A 70 -4.72 1.06 15.36
CA VAL A 70 -3.48 1.56 14.74
C VAL A 70 -2.25 1.10 15.54
N ALA A 71 -2.31 1.10 16.88
CA ALA A 71 -1.20 0.60 17.69
C ALA A 71 -0.92 -0.90 17.44
N VAL A 72 -1.96 -1.73 17.34
CA VAL A 72 -1.83 -3.15 17.01
C VAL A 72 -1.29 -3.35 15.59
N LEU A 73 -1.76 -2.57 14.62
CA LEU A 73 -1.22 -2.57 13.25
C LEU A 73 0.30 -2.38 13.26
N TRP A 74 0.78 -1.32 13.93
CA TRP A 74 2.22 -1.06 14.01
C TRP A 74 2.97 -2.13 14.82
N ALA A 75 2.39 -2.63 15.90
CA ALA A 75 3.01 -3.69 16.70
C ALA A 75 3.24 -4.97 15.87
N ILE A 76 2.26 -5.35 15.04
CA ILE A 76 2.38 -6.48 14.10
C ILE A 76 3.46 -6.19 13.06
N THR A 77 3.46 -4.99 12.46
CA THR A 77 4.48 -4.61 11.47
C THR A 77 5.89 -4.66 12.06
N HIS A 78 6.09 -4.20 13.29
CA HIS A 78 7.40 -4.27 13.94
C HIS A 78 7.79 -5.71 14.28
N ALA A 79 6.86 -6.51 14.82
CA ALA A 79 7.14 -7.88 15.23
C ALA A 79 7.53 -8.78 14.05
N PHE A 80 6.88 -8.61 12.89
CA PHE A 80 7.05 -9.51 11.73
C PHE A 80 7.82 -8.91 10.56
N GLY A 81 7.91 -7.59 10.46
CA GLY A 81 8.56 -6.89 9.35
C GLY A 81 9.84 -6.19 9.79
N ASP A 82 9.71 -5.10 10.52
CA ASP A 82 10.82 -4.17 10.74
C ASP A 82 11.92 -4.75 11.65
N PHE A 83 11.58 -5.63 12.59
CA PHE A 83 12.56 -6.28 13.44
C PHE A 83 13.32 -7.44 12.75
N PRO A 84 12.64 -8.41 12.08
CA PRO A 84 13.35 -9.50 11.43
C PRO A 84 13.96 -9.13 10.06
N SER A 85 13.42 -8.14 9.34
CA SER A 85 13.88 -7.84 7.97
C SER A 85 15.34 -7.38 7.87
N PRO A 86 15.91 -6.54 8.77
CA PRO A 86 17.32 -6.14 8.67
C PRO A 86 18.27 -7.31 8.95
N LEU A 87 17.89 -8.21 9.87
CA LEU A 87 18.64 -9.42 10.16
C LEU A 87 18.68 -10.35 8.93
N LEU A 88 17.52 -10.57 8.31
CA LEU A 88 17.41 -11.42 7.13
C LEU A 88 18.14 -10.79 5.93
N MET A 89 18.02 -9.48 5.74
CA MET A 89 18.69 -8.73 4.68
C MET A 89 20.21 -8.71 4.84
N GLY A 90 20.71 -8.59 6.07
CA GLY A 90 22.14 -8.69 6.38
C GLY A 90 22.69 -10.07 6.01
N TRP A 91 22.02 -11.12 6.47
CA TRP A 91 22.39 -12.50 6.12
C TRP A 91 22.36 -12.77 4.60
N TRP A 92 21.34 -12.22 3.94
CA TRP A 92 21.20 -12.31 2.49
C TRP A 92 22.33 -11.57 1.76
N ASN A 93 22.71 -10.39 2.22
CA ASN A 93 23.81 -9.62 1.66
C ASN A 93 25.15 -10.36 1.78
N ASP A 94 25.39 -11.02 2.91
CA ASP A 94 26.63 -11.75 3.17
C ASP A 94 26.75 -13.03 2.33
N THR A 95 25.63 -13.70 2.03
CA THR A 95 25.62 -14.94 1.25
C THR A 95 25.56 -14.66 -0.26
N ILE A 96 24.69 -13.73 -0.60
CA ILE A 96 24.26 -13.20 -1.90
C ILE A 96 25.17 -12.29 -2.70
N GLY A 97 25.82 -11.41 -1.96
CA GLY A 97 26.25 -10.09 -2.43
C GLY A 97 25.11 -9.04 -2.50
N HIS A 98 25.51 -7.79 -2.27
CA HIS A 98 24.64 -6.60 -2.19
C HIS A 98 23.74 -6.38 -3.41
N ARG A 99 24.25 -6.63 -4.62
CA ARG A 99 23.48 -6.43 -5.87
C ARG A 99 22.25 -7.33 -5.93
N TRP A 100 22.41 -8.61 -5.61
CA TRP A 100 21.31 -9.58 -5.64
C TRP A 100 20.32 -9.37 -4.51
N SER A 101 20.82 -8.95 -3.34
CA SER A 101 19.99 -8.56 -2.20
C SER A 101 19.04 -7.42 -2.55
N LEU A 102 19.53 -6.36 -3.21
CA LEU A 102 18.71 -5.23 -3.65
C LEU A 102 17.65 -5.62 -4.67
N TRP A 103 17.97 -6.50 -5.63
CA TRP A 103 16.99 -6.99 -6.60
C TRP A 103 15.81 -7.69 -5.92
N ILE A 104 16.05 -8.39 -4.82
CA ILE A 104 15.00 -9.09 -4.09
C ILE A 104 14.12 -8.14 -3.31
N CYS A 105 14.69 -7.07 -2.73
CA CYS A 105 13.90 -5.98 -2.18
C CYS A 105 12.99 -5.34 -3.24
N VAL A 106 13.51 -5.08 -4.44
CA VAL A 106 12.72 -4.50 -5.54
C VAL A 106 11.62 -5.46 -5.99
N CYS A 107 11.90 -6.76 -6.10
CA CYS A 107 10.89 -7.78 -6.41
C CYS A 107 9.79 -7.84 -5.35
N TRP A 108 10.12 -7.67 -4.07
CA TRP A 108 9.14 -7.63 -2.99
C TRP A 108 8.20 -6.43 -3.12
N LEU A 109 8.71 -5.26 -3.55
CA LEU A 109 7.88 -4.09 -3.82
C LEU A 109 6.88 -4.32 -4.97
N ILE A 110 7.23 -5.12 -5.99
CA ILE A 110 6.30 -5.50 -7.06
C ILE A 110 5.11 -6.26 -6.48
N PHE A 111 5.36 -7.22 -5.58
CA PHE A 111 4.28 -7.97 -4.95
C PHE A 111 3.34 -7.05 -4.16
N GLY A 112 3.89 -6.08 -3.42
CA GLY A 112 3.11 -5.03 -2.75
C GLY A 112 2.28 -4.19 -3.72
N ALA A 113 2.87 -3.76 -4.84
CA ALA A 113 2.19 -2.99 -5.88
C ALA A 113 1.03 -3.78 -6.52
N ILE A 114 1.21 -5.09 -6.76
CA ILE A 114 0.17 -5.97 -7.31
C ILE A 114 -0.99 -6.10 -6.33
N LEU A 115 -0.73 -6.37 -5.05
CA LEU A 115 -1.78 -6.53 -4.05
C LEU A 115 -2.63 -5.26 -3.91
N TRP A 116 -1.99 -4.09 -3.88
CA TRP A 116 -2.71 -2.81 -3.85
C TRP A 116 -3.44 -2.52 -5.16
N SER A 117 -2.86 -2.88 -6.30
CA SER A 117 -3.51 -2.73 -7.61
C SER A 117 -4.76 -3.62 -7.71
N VAL A 118 -4.69 -4.87 -7.22
CA VAL A 118 -5.87 -5.76 -7.13
C VAL A 118 -6.93 -5.16 -6.20
N ALA A 119 -6.53 -4.61 -5.05
CA ALA A 119 -7.45 -3.91 -4.15
C ALA A 119 -8.13 -2.70 -4.83
N THR A 120 -7.42 -1.93 -5.65
CA THR A 120 -8.03 -0.82 -6.41
C THR A 120 -9.05 -1.30 -7.43
N VAL A 121 -8.79 -2.44 -8.10
CA VAL A 121 -9.72 -3.01 -9.10
C VAL A 121 -10.97 -3.57 -8.42
N LEU A 122 -10.82 -4.30 -7.31
CA LEU A 122 -11.95 -4.81 -6.55
C LEU A 122 -12.79 -3.67 -5.95
N SER A 123 -12.15 -2.67 -5.34
CA SER A 123 -12.84 -1.50 -4.81
C SER A 123 -13.54 -0.67 -5.90
N ARG A 124 -13.09 -0.71 -7.16
CA ARG A 124 -13.75 -0.03 -8.27
C ARG A 124 -15.05 -0.75 -8.66
N ASN A 125 -15.03 -2.08 -8.69
CA ASN A 125 -16.18 -2.89 -9.06
C ASN A 125 -17.31 -2.79 -8.02
N ASP A 126 -16.96 -2.68 -6.74
CA ASP A 126 -17.95 -2.53 -5.65
C ASP A 126 -18.65 -1.16 -5.64
N VAL A 127 -18.00 -0.11 -6.16
CA VAL A 127 -18.62 1.22 -6.30
C VAL A 127 -19.59 1.24 -7.49
N VAL A 128 -19.18 0.63 -8.61
CA VAL A 128 -20.03 0.56 -9.82
C VAL A 128 -21.29 -0.28 -9.60
N GLY A 129 -21.23 -1.32 -8.74
CA GLY A 129 -22.40 -2.12 -8.39
C GLY A 129 -23.42 -1.42 -7.47
N ASP A 130 -23.00 -0.45 -6.66
CA ASP A 130 -23.88 0.33 -5.76
C ASP A 130 -24.68 1.39 -6.54
N ASP A 131 -24.13 1.86 -7.66
CA ASP A 131 -24.78 2.87 -8.52
C ASP A 131 -25.90 2.28 -9.40
N ASP A 132 -25.87 0.97 -9.70
CA ASP A 132 -26.86 0.26 -10.54
C ASP A 132 -28.14 -0.10 -9.75
N ASP A 133 -27.98 -0.53 -8.49
CA ASP A 133 -29.08 -0.90 -7.58
C ASP A 133 -29.92 0.34 -7.15
N GLY A 134 -29.25 1.49 -7.01
CA GLY A 134 -29.92 2.75 -6.65
C GLY A 134 -30.67 3.44 -7.79
N SER A 135 -30.47 3.06 -9.05
CA SER A 135 -31.31 3.52 -10.18
C SER A 135 -32.62 2.76 -10.29
N ASP A 136 -32.59 1.44 -10.07
CA ASP A 136 -33.78 0.60 -10.18
C ASP A 136 -34.80 0.90 -9.06
N GLU A 137 -34.37 1.14 -7.81
CA GLU A 137 -35.29 1.53 -6.73
C GLU A 137 -35.99 2.89 -6.99
N ARG A 138 -35.27 3.87 -7.56
CA ARG A 138 -35.85 5.19 -7.88
C ARG A 138 -36.82 5.15 -9.06
N ASP A 139 -36.59 4.25 -10.01
CA ASP A 139 -37.47 4.04 -11.16
C ASP A 139 -38.72 3.20 -10.79
N VAL A 140 -38.63 2.35 -9.77
CA VAL A 140 -39.79 1.62 -9.20
C VAL A 140 -40.66 2.55 -8.36
N GLU A 141 -40.07 3.37 -7.47
CA GLU A 141 -40.84 4.31 -6.65
C GLU A 141 -41.51 5.40 -7.52
N SER A 142 -40.89 5.82 -8.62
CA SER A 142 -41.52 6.75 -9.57
C SER A 142 -42.72 6.16 -10.31
N LYS A 143 -42.81 4.82 -10.43
CA LYS A 143 -43.92 4.10 -11.09
C LYS A 143 -45.06 3.73 -10.13
N GLU A 144 -44.80 3.62 -8.83
CA GLU A 144 -45.87 3.39 -7.83
C GLU A 144 -46.64 4.67 -7.46
N VAL A 145 -46.09 5.83 -7.78
CA VAL A 145 -46.67 7.15 -7.47
C VAL A 145 -47.53 7.70 -8.63
N GLU A 146 -47.58 7.03 -9.78
CA GLU A 146 -48.45 7.34 -10.93
C GLU A 146 -49.71 6.47 -10.98
#